data_AF-A0A7K2YPS8-F1
#
_entry.id   AF-A0A7K2YPS8-F1
#
_cell.length_a   1.000
_cell.length_b   1.000
_cell.length_c   1.000
_cell.angle_alpha   90.00
_cell.angle_beta   90.00
_cell.angle_gamma   90.00
#
_symmetry.space_group_name_H-M   'P 1'
#
loop_
_entity.id
_entity.type
_entity.pdbx_description
1 polymer ?
#
loop_
_entity_poly.entity_id
_entity_poly.type
_entity_poly.pdbx_seq_one_letter_code
_entity_poly.pdbx_strand_id
1 'polypeptide(L)'
;MEQSKSVLILGGSGQAGGDAAALLRRWHPALPLTIAGRDIDRAQRTADGLGAATAVTIDLRRSDLGLPAHHRYSAVVAALWDDHLNGLHYAQHRGLP
;
A
#
# COMPACT_ATOMS: atom_id res chain seq x y z
N MET A 1 -13.92 13.84 12.19
CA MET A 1 -13.47 13.83 10.78
C MET A 1 -13.01 12.42 10.50
N GLU A 2 -13.81 11.64 9.78
CA GLU A 2 -13.50 10.25 9.46
C GLU A 2 -12.23 10.28 8.58
N GLN A 3 -11.09 9.85 9.13
CA GLN A 3 -9.86 9.74 8.36
C GLN A 3 -10.12 8.64 7.31
N SER A 4 -10.42 9.03 6.08
CA SER A 4 -10.65 8.10 4.97
C SER A 4 -9.48 7.11 4.89
N LYS A 5 -9.76 5.84 5.19
CA LYS A 5 -8.72 4.80 5.28
C LYS A 5 -8.12 4.58 3.90
N SER A 6 -6.79 4.63 3.79
CA SER A 6 -6.11 4.49 2.49
C SER A 6 -6.10 3.04 2.01
N VAL A 7 -5.98 2.85 0.69
CA VAL A 7 -5.67 1.54 0.10
C VAL A 7 -4.16 1.33 0.13
N LEU A 8 -3.72 0.24 0.78
CA LEU A 8 -2.32 -0.13 0.87
C LEU A 8 -1.91 -0.90 -0.39
N ILE A 9 -0.92 -0.42 -1.13
CA ILE A 9 -0.42 -1.07 -2.34
C ILE A 9 0.97 -1.63 -2.06
N LEU A 10 1.05 -2.91 -1.74
CA LEU A 10 2.30 -3.63 -1.53
C LEU A 10 3.02 -3.79 -2.87
N GLY A 11 4.23 -3.24 -2.97
CA GLY A 11 4.99 -3.26 -4.22
C GLY A 11 4.55 -2.13 -5.15
N GLY A 12 3.88 -1.11 -4.61
CA GLY A 12 3.38 0.03 -5.37
C GLY A 12 4.47 0.84 -6.08
N SER A 13 5.73 0.68 -5.70
CA SER A 13 6.87 1.33 -6.38
C SER A 13 7.42 0.52 -7.57
N GLY A 14 7.01 -0.74 -7.73
CA GLY A 14 7.29 -1.58 -8.89
C GLY A 14 6.38 -1.27 -10.09
N GLN A 15 6.66 -1.86 -11.25
CA GLN A 15 5.87 -1.64 -12.48
C GLN A 15 4.38 -1.96 -12.25
N ALA A 16 4.08 -3.21 -11.87
CA ALA A 16 2.70 -3.67 -11.69
C ALA A 16 1.94 -2.88 -10.62
N GLY A 17 2.59 -2.60 -9.48
CA GLY A 17 1.98 -1.83 -8.40
C GLY A 17 1.77 -0.36 -8.75
N GLY A 18 2.72 0.25 -9.47
CA GLY A 18 2.62 1.63 -9.95
C GLY A 18 1.50 1.80 -10.97
N ASP A 19 1.40 0.88 -11.93
CA ASP A 19 0.33 0.87 -12.93
C ASP A 19 -1.05 0.66 -12.29
N ALA A 20 -1.15 -0.25 -11.30
CA ALA A 20 -2.36 -0.46 -10.52
C ALA A 20 -2.75 0.80 -9.73
N ALA A 21 -1.78 1.46 -9.08
CA ALA A 21 -2.01 2.71 -8.35
C ALA A 21 -2.48 3.84 -9.29
N ALA A 22 -1.87 3.96 -10.47
CA ALA A 22 -2.27 4.92 -11.49
C ALA A 22 -3.68 4.65 -12.01
N LEU A 23 -4.05 3.38 -12.23
CA LEU A 23 -5.40 2.99 -12.62
C LEU A 23 -6.43 3.36 -11.54
N LEU A 24 -6.15 3.02 -10.28
CA LEU A 24 -7.00 3.38 -9.14
C LEU A 24 -7.17 4.89 -9.01
N ARG A 25 -6.11 5.68 -9.18
CA ARG A 25 -6.18 7.14 -9.15
C ARG A 25 -7.08 7.70 -10.26
N ARG A 26 -7.05 7.12 -11.47
CA ARG A 26 -7.93 7.55 -12.57
C ARG A 26 -9.41 7.30 -12.27
N TRP A 27 -9.74 6.15 -11.67
CA TRP A 27 -11.13 5.79 -11.37
C TRP A 27 -11.65 6.40 -10.08
N HIS A 28 -10.78 6.62 -9.10
CA HIS A 28 -11.11 7.18 -7.79
C HIS A 28 -10.15 8.34 -7.43
N PRO A 29 -10.35 9.54 -8.01
CA PRO A 29 -9.42 10.66 -7.89
C PRO A 29 -9.14 11.13 -6.45
N ALA A 30 -10.07 10.95 -5.52
CA ALA A 30 -9.93 11.34 -4.12
C ALA A 30 -9.57 10.18 -3.17
N LEU A 31 -9.46 8.94 -3.67
CA LEU A 31 -9.16 7.78 -2.82
C LEU A 31 -7.74 7.93 -2.25
N PRO A 32 -7.55 7.93 -0.92
CA PRO A 32 -6.22 7.95 -0.35
C PRO A 32 -5.49 6.66 -0.68
N LEU A 33 -4.28 6.75 -1.21
CA LEU A 33 -3.43 5.60 -1.53
C LEU A 33 -2.20 5.60 -0.62
N THR A 34 -1.74 4.42 -0.23
CA THR A 34 -0.46 4.27 0.47
C THR A 34 0.42 3.33 -0.33
N ILE A 35 1.48 3.87 -0.91
CA ILE A 35 2.47 3.15 -1.72
C ILE A 35 3.47 2.50 -0.76
N ALA A 36 3.42 1.18 -0.65
CA ALA A 36 4.32 0.42 0.20
C ALA A 36 5.46 -0.19 -0.62
N GLY A 37 6.70 0.03 -0.17
CA GLY A 37 7.89 -0.52 -0.78
C GLY A 37 8.99 -0.83 0.24
N ARG A 38 10.00 -1.59 -0.19
CA ARG A 38 11.22 -1.81 0.62
C ARG A 38 12.17 -0.61 0.56
N ASP A 39 12.11 0.13 -0.55
CA ASP A 39 12.84 1.36 -0.79
C ASP A 39 11.86 2.54 -0.67
N ILE A 40 12.07 3.38 0.34
CA ILE A 40 11.19 4.51 0.64
C ILE A 40 11.26 5.59 -0.44
N ASP A 41 12.44 5.86 -1.01
CA ASP A 41 12.61 6.91 -2.01
C ASP A 41 11.85 6.54 -3.29
N ARG A 42 11.89 5.26 -3.67
CA ARG A 42 11.13 4.76 -4.82
C ARG A 42 9.63 4.81 -4.57
N ALA A 43 9.17 4.47 -3.37
CA ALA A 43 7.75 4.55 -3.00
C ALA A 43 7.26 6.01 -2.97
N GLN A 44 8.08 6.93 -2.44
CA GLN A 44 7.76 8.35 -2.38
C GLN A 44 7.63 8.96 -3.78
N ARG A 45 8.56 8.66 -4.70
CA ARG A 45 8.45 9.13 -6.10
C ARG A 45 7.14 8.71 -6.76
N THR A 46 6.68 7.48 -6.53
CA THR A 46 5.38 7.03 -7.05
C THR A 46 4.22 7.76 -6.38
N ALA A 47 4.25 7.94 -5.06
CA ALA A 47 3.20 8.65 -4.33
C ALA A 47 3.07 10.12 -4.78
N ASP A 48 4.20 10.82 -4.94
CA ASP A 48 4.25 12.22 -5.39
C ASP A 48 3.65 12.39 -6.79
N GLY A 49 3.90 11.43 -7.68
CA GLY A 49 3.35 11.43 -9.04
C GLY A 49 1.84 11.19 -9.12
N LEU A 50 1.21 10.63 -8.08
CA LEU A 50 -0.21 10.29 -8.07
C LEU A 50 -1.10 11.34 -7.40
N GLY A 51 -0.54 12.18 -6.53
CA GLY A 51 -1.30 13.07 -5.65
C GLY A 51 -2.19 12.31 -4.67
N ALA A 52 -2.53 12.92 -3.52
CA ALA A 52 -3.35 12.28 -2.47
C ALA A 52 -2.90 10.85 -2.10
N ALA A 53 -1.59 10.62 -2.14
CA ALA A 53 -0.95 9.35 -1.84
C ALA A 53 0.20 9.58 -0.84
N THR A 54 0.43 8.60 0.01
CA THR A 54 1.56 8.56 0.95
C THR A 54 2.47 7.38 0.63
N ALA A 55 3.70 7.41 1.12
CA ALA A 55 4.62 6.28 1.01
C ALA A 55 4.96 5.71 2.40
N VAL A 56 5.16 4.40 2.46
CA VAL A 56 5.61 3.70 3.66
C VAL A 56 6.62 2.62 3.32
N THR A 57 7.54 2.36 4.25
CA THR A 57 8.43 1.21 4.18
C THR A 57 7.73 -0.03 4.74
N ILE A 58 7.91 -1.18 4.09
CA ILE A 58 7.43 -2.47 4.58
C ILE A 58 8.57 -3.49 4.69
N ASP A 59 8.40 -4.44 5.61
CA ASP A 59 9.23 -5.63 5.77
C ASP A 59 8.36 -6.89 5.66
N LEU A 60 8.50 -7.61 4.54
CA LEU A 60 7.75 -8.83 4.25
C LEU A 60 8.16 -10.02 5.13
N ARG A 61 9.23 -9.91 5.93
CA ARG A 61 9.61 -10.94 6.89
C ARG A 61 8.80 -10.85 8.20
N ARG A 62 7.99 -9.81 8.36
CA ARG A 62 7.17 -9.58 9.55
C ARG A 62 5.69 -9.71 9.21
N SER A 63 4.93 -10.36 10.09
CA SER A 63 3.47 -10.51 9.96
C SER A 63 2.71 -9.17 10.04
N ASP A 64 3.30 -8.16 10.68
CA ASP A 64 2.77 -6.79 10.75
C ASP A 64 3.29 -5.88 9.62
N LEU A 65 4.07 -6.44 8.69
CA LEU A 65 4.76 -5.74 7.61
C LEU A 65 5.71 -4.62 8.07
N GLY A 66 6.03 -4.54 9.36
CA GLY A 66 6.73 -3.40 9.95
C GLY A 66 5.89 -2.12 10.02
N LEU A 67 4.58 -2.20 9.78
CA LEU A 67 3.69 -1.04 9.76
C LEU A 67 3.22 -0.68 11.17
N PRO A 68 3.11 0.61 11.52
CA PRO A 68 2.59 1.04 12.81
C PRO A 68 1.17 0.53 13.08
N ALA A 69 0.90 0.07 14.30
CA ALA A 69 -0.40 -0.49 14.69
C ALA A 69 -1.58 0.48 14.50
N HIS A 70 -1.32 1.79 14.54
CA HIS A 70 -2.32 2.84 14.36
C HIS A 70 -2.67 3.12 12.89
N HIS A 71 -1.89 2.64 11.91
CA HIS A 71 -2.28 2.76 10.50
C HIS A 71 -3.56 1.96 10.26
N ARG A 72 -4.51 2.62 9.58
CA ARG A 72 -5.82 2.06 9.22
C ARG A 72 -5.94 2.11 7.70
N TYR A 73 -6.02 0.94 7.09
CA TYR A 73 -6.22 0.76 5.66
C TYR A 73 -7.64 0.26 5.38
N SER A 74 -8.15 0.53 4.19
CA SER A 74 -9.47 0.06 3.71
C SER A 74 -9.38 -1.22 2.89
N ALA A 75 -8.23 -1.47 2.24
CA ALA A 75 -7.96 -2.65 1.43
C ALA A 75 -6.44 -2.84 1.28
N VAL A 76 -6.01 -4.04 0.86
CA VAL A 76 -4.63 -4.36 0.51
C VAL A 76 -4.54 -4.86 -0.93
N VAL A 77 -3.72 -4.20 -1.74
CA VAL A 77 -3.36 -4.65 -3.10
C VAL A 77 -1.97 -5.26 -3.04
N ALA A 78 -1.88 -6.58 -3.24
CA ALA A 78 -0.60 -7.28 -3.34
C ALA A 78 -0.11 -7.29 -4.80
N ALA A 79 0.81 -6.38 -5.13
CA ALA A 79 1.43 -6.25 -6.46
C ALA A 79 2.93 -6.60 -6.42
N LEU A 80 3.29 -7.58 -5.60
CA LEU A 80 4.65 -8.11 -5.44
C LEU A 80 4.62 -9.61 -5.18
N TRP A 81 5.80 -10.23 -5.27
CA TRP A 81 5.99 -11.61 -4.81
C TRP A 81 6.33 -11.64 -3.32
N ASP A 82 5.52 -12.37 -2.55
CA ASP A 82 5.65 -12.59 -1.11
C ASP A 82 5.65 -14.09 -0.83
N ASP A 83 6.81 -14.65 -0.55
CA ASP A 83 7.02 -16.07 -0.24
C ASP A 83 6.53 -16.48 1.15
N HIS A 84 6.40 -15.53 2.07
CA HIS A 84 5.92 -15.77 3.43
C HIS A 84 4.42 -15.53 3.58
N LEU A 85 3.76 -15.03 2.53
CA LEU A 85 2.34 -14.65 2.52
C LEU A 85 1.97 -13.64 3.63
N ASN A 86 2.93 -12.90 4.16
CA ASN A 86 2.71 -11.95 5.24
C ASN A 86 1.80 -10.79 4.82
N GLY A 87 1.81 -10.39 3.55
CA GLY A 87 0.86 -9.43 2.99
C GLY A 87 -0.59 -9.93 3.06
N LEU A 88 -0.82 -11.20 2.74
CA LEU A 88 -2.14 -11.84 2.84
C LEU A 88 -2.55 -12.02 4.30
N HIS A 89 -1.66 -12.53 5.15
CA HIS A 89 -1.94 -12.68 6.58
C HIS A 89 -2.24 -11.35 7.27
N TYR A 90 -1.52 -10.28 6.90
CA TYR A 90 -1.79 -8.93 7.39
C TYR A 90 -3.20 -8.47 7.05
N ALA A 91 -3.65 -8.69 5.81
CA ALA A 91 -5.00 -8.34 5.37
C ALA A 91 -6.06 -9.16 6.12
N GLN A 92 -5.89 -10.49 6.20
CA GLN A 92 -6.80 -11.40 6.89
C GLN A 92 -6.95 -11.07 8.38
N HIS A 93 -5.82 -10.87 9.08
CA HIS A 93 -5.83 -10.53 10.51
C HIS A 93 -6.55 -9.21 10.79
N ARG A 94 -6.61 -8.30 9.81
CA ARG A 94 -7.27 -7.00 9.92
C ARG A 94 -8.66 -6.95 9.26
N GLY A 95 -9.14 -8.06 8.71
CA GLY A 95 -10.41 -8.13 7.98
C GLY A 95 -10.46 -7.22 6.75
N LEU A 96 -9.31 -7.04 6.08
CA LEU A 96 -9.21 -6.21 4.89
C LEU A 96 -9.40 -7.07 3.63
N PRO A 97 -10.15 -6.58 2.63
CA PRO A 97 -10.18 -7.18 1.30
C PRO A 97 -8.83 -6.99 0.58
#